data_AF-A0A7G9QD95-F1
#
_entry.id   AF-A0A7G9QD95-F1
#
_cell.length_a   1.000
_cell.length_b   1.000
_cell.length_c   1.000
_cell.angle_alpha   90.00
_cell.angle_beta   90.00
_cell.angle_gamma   90.00
#
_symmetry.space_group_name_H-M   'P 1'
#
loop_
_entity.id
_entity.type
_entity.pdbx_description
1 polymer ?
#
loop_
_entity_poly.entity_id
_entity_poly.type
_entity_poly.pdbx_seq_one_letter_code
_entity_poly.pdbx_strand_id
1 'polypeptide(L)'
;MANEVIYSDVFIRKAKVYKKKYLSLVEDLYELEEKLLENPQQGNDLGAGLYKIRLAIKSKGKGKSGGFRIITYLVSNMQDGVVINMLTLYDKSEESSIDKKELQKIIKAL
;
A
#
# COMPACT_ATOMS: atom_id res chain seq x y z
N MET A 1 -7.30 -20.41 6.41
CA MET A 1 -7.03 -19.92 5.03
C MET A 1 -5.81 -19.01 5.06
N ALA A 2 -5.21 -18.70 3.90
CA ALA A 2 -4.07 -17.79 3.82
C ALA A 2 -4.55 -16.33 3.78
N ASN A 3 -3.67 -15.40 4.15
CA ASN A 3 -3.88 -13.98 3.88
C ASN A 3 -3.92 -13.76 2.36
N GLU A 4 -4.60 -12.70 1.92
CA GLU A 4 -4.68 -12.35 0.51
C GLU A 4 -4.51 -10.84 0.31
N VAL A 5 -3.92 -10.45 -0.81
CA VAL A 5 -3.72 -9.05 -1.18
C VAL A 5 -4.62 -8.71 -2.36
N ILE A 6 -5.41 -7.63 -2.20
CA ILE A 6 -6.29 -7.10 -3.25
C ILE A 6 -5.89 -5.66 -3.52
N TYR A 7 -5.91 -5.27 -4.79
CA TYR A 7 -5.55 -3.93 -5.23
C TYR A 7 -6.79 -3.15 -5.63
N SER A 8 -6.96 -1.95 -5.07
CA SER A 8 -8.00 -1.04 -5.54
C SER A 8 -7.66 -0.44 -6.92
N ASP A 9 -8.67 0.03 -7.63
CA ASP A 9 -8.50 0.72 -8.92
C ASP A 9 -7.62 1.98 -8.81
N VAL A 10 -7.66 2.67 -7.67
CA VAL A 10 -6.82 3.85 -7.43
C VAL A 10 -5.36 3.43 -7.32
N PHE A 11 -5.08 2.38 -6.57
CA PHE A 11 -3.74 1.81 -6.45
C PHE A 11 -3.20 1.39 -7.82
N ILE A 12 -3.94 0.61 -8.59
CA ILE A 12 -3.52 0.12 -9.91
C ILE A 12 -3.21 1.29 -10.85
N ARG A 13 -4.07 2.31 -10.90
CA ARG A 13 -3.85 3.49 -11.73
C ARG A 13 -2.58 4.25 -11.35
N LYS A 14 -2.39 4.53 -10.07
CA LYS A 14 -1.17 5.22 -9.59
C LYS A 14 0.08 4.38 -9.83
N ALA A 15 0.05 3.07 -9.56
CA ALA A 15 1.18 2.17 -9.75
C ALA A 15 1.63 2.10 -11.21
N LYS A 16 0.68 2.08 -12.17
CA LYS A 16 0.98 2.13 -13.61
C LYS A 16 1.71 3.43 -14.02
N VAL A 17 1.37 4.56 -13.42
CA VAL A 17 2.06 5.84 -13.67
C VAL A 17 3.46 5.79 -13.07
N TYR A 18 3.61 5.37 -11.82
CA TYR A 18 4.89 5.34 -11.12
C TYR A 18 5.87 4.31 -11.67
N LYS A 19 5.40 3.16 -12.19
CA LYS A 19 6.24 2.15 -12.84
C LYS A 19 7.04 2.72 -14.01
N LYS A 20 6.51 3.73 -14.70
CA LYS A 20 7.21 4.41 -15.80
C LYS A 20 8.38 5.27 -15.31
N LYS A 21 8.31 5.76 -14.07
CA LYS A 21 9.33 6.62 -13.44
C LYS A 21 10.37 5.82 -12.65
N TYR A 22 9.95 4.71 -12.04
CA TYR A 22 10.75 3.92 -11.11
C TYR A 22 10.77 2.45 -11.52
N LEU A 23 11.89 2.04 -12.13
CA LEU A 23 12.03 0.71 -12.74
C LEU A 23 11.85 -0.43 -11.73
N SER A 24 12.34 -0.27 -10.50
CA SER A 24 12.25 -1.31 -9.46
C SER A 24 10.90 -1.38 -8.75
N LEU A 25 9.96 -0.47 -9.03
CA LEU A 25 8.71 -0.37 -8.26
C LEU A 25 7.93 -1.69 -8.22
N VAL A 26 7.91 -2.43 -9.32
CA VAL A 26 7.18 -3.71 -9.40
C VAL A 26 7.80 -4.74 -8.46
N GLU A 27 9.12 -4.89 -8.50
CA GLU A 27 9.86 -5.81 -7.65
C GLU A 27 9.75 -5.39 -6.18
N ASP A 28 9.88 -4.10 -5.88
CA ASP A 28 9.75 -3.56 -4.52
C ASP A 28 8.32 -3.77 -3.95
N LEU A 29 7.29 -3.70 -4.79
CA LEU A 29 5.91 -4.01 -4.41
C LEU A 29 5.69 -5.51 -4.20
N TYR A 30 6.30 -6.35 -5.03
CA TYR A 30 6.22 -7.81 -4.89
C TYR A 30 6.87 -8.28 -3.57
N GLU A 31 8.06 -7.77 -3.24
CA GLU A 31 8.70 -8.04 -1.94
C GLU A 31 7.92 -7.51 -0.74
N LEU A 32 7.09 -6.49 -0.94
CA LEU A 32 6.18 -6.00 0.09
C LEU A 32 4.96 -6.92 0.24
N GLU A 33 4.41 -7.40 -0.88
CA GLU A 33 3.28 -8.33 -0.89
C GLU A 33 3.60 -9.60 -0.09
N GLU A 34 4.75 -10.22 -0.34
CA GLU A 34 5.20 -11.41 0.40
C GLU A 34 5.26 -11.15 1.92
N LYS A 35 5.78 -9.99 2.33
CA LYS A 35 5.84 -9.60 3.76
C LYS A 35 4.47 -9.34 4.36
N LEU A 36 3.53 -8.79 3.58
CA LEU A 36 2.17 -8.53 4.04
C LEU A 36 1.36 -9.83 4.18
N LEU A 37 1.61 -10.81 3.32
CA LEU A 37 1.01 -12.14 3.44
C LEU A 37 1.46 -12.86 4.72
N GLU A 38 2.69 -12.62 5.18
CA GLU A 38 3.17 -13.13 6.47
C GLU A 38 2.70 -12.29 7.67
N ASN A 39 2.70 -10.96 7.53
CA ASN A 39 2.31 -10.01 8.57
C ASN A 39 1.43 -8.88 8.01
N PRO A 40 0.09 -9.05 8.02
CA PRO A 40 -0.86 -8.08 7.48
C PRO A 40 -0.80 -6.71 8.16
N GLN A 41 -0.45 -6.65 9.44
CA GLN A 41 -0.45 -5.43 10.27
C GLN A 41 0.87 -4.64 10.16
N GLN A 42 1.61 -4.80 9.07
CA GLN A 42 2.88 -4.11 8.87
C GLN A 42 2.69 -2.60 8.68
N GLY A 43 3.56 -1.82 9.33
CA GLY A 43 3.63 -0.36 9.18
C GLY A 43 3.04 0.39 10.37
N ASN A 44 2.67 1.64 10.15
CA ASN A 44 2.08 2.49 11.19
C ASN A 44 0.56 2.35 11.16
N ASP A 45 -0.03 1.93 12.27
CA ASP A 45 -1.47 1.95 12.49
C ASP A 45 -2.00 3.40 12.40
N LEU A 46 -3.02 3.61 11.58
CA LEU A 46 -3.76 4.87 11.42
C LEU A 46 -5.15 4.83 12.08
N GLY A 47 -5.51 3.70 12.70
CA GLY A 47 -6.82 3.40 13.28
C GLY A 47 -7.81 2.85 12.25
N ALA A 48 -8.87 2.22 12.77
CA ALA A 48 -9.98 1.68 11.96
C ALA A 48 -9.51 0.71 10.86
N GLY A 49 -8.52 -0.13 11.14
CA GLY A 49 -7.99 -1.13 10.20
C GLY A 49 -7.10 -0.56 9.09
N LEU A 50 -6.76 0.74 9.14
CA LEU A 50 -5.86 1.37 8.17
C LEU A 50 -4.41 1.33 8.64
N TYR A 51 -3.51 0.94 7.74
CA TYR A 51 -2.07 0.94 8.00
C TYR A 51 -1.32 1.74 6.94
N LYS A 52 -0.23 2.39 7.36
CA LYS A 52 0.66 3.16 6.50
C LYS A 52 2.04 2.53 6.47
N ILE A 53 2.40 2.05 5.29
CA ILE A 53 3.69 1.40 5.05
C ILE A 53 4.62 2.38 4.37
N ARG A 54 5.88 2.43 4.84
CA ARG A 54 6.97 3.20 4.22
C ARG A 54 7.80 2.27 3.36
N LEU A 55 7.63 2.35 2.05
CA LEU A 55 8.36 1.53 1.08
C LEU A 55 9.54 2.32 0.52
N ALA A 56 10.76 1.79 0.67
CA ALA A 56 11.91 2.30 -0.07
C ALA A 56 11.86 1.76 -1.50
N ILE A 57 12.16 2.60 -2.50
CA ILE A 57 12.21 2.18 -3.90
C ILE A 57 13.67 2.17 -4.33
N LYS A 58 14.18 1.00 -4.71
CA LYS A 58 15.61 0.80 -4.99
C LYS A 58 16.09 1.72 -6.11
N SER A 59 15.35 1.80 -7.22
CA SER A 59 15.69 2.62 -8.38
C SER A 59 15.66 4.13 -8.09
N LYS A 60 15.08 4.55 -6.97
CA LYS A 60 15.07 5.95 -6.55
C LYS A 60 16.37 6.34 -5.82
N GLY A 61 17.13 5.37 -5.31
CA GLY A 61 18.38 5.62 -4.57
C GLY A 61 18.17 6.45 -3.28
N LYS A 62 16.94 6.53 -2.77
CA LYS A 62 16.58 7.23 -1.54
C LYS A 62 16.06 6.23 -0.52
N GLY A 63 16.42 6.43 0.75
CA GLY A 63 15.89 5.63 1.86
C GLY A 63 14.39 5.83 2.08
N LYS A 64 13.83 5.12 3.08
CA LYS A 64 12.38 5.11 3.39
C LYS A 64 11.74 6.50 3.58
N SER A 65 12.51 7.51 3.99
CA SER A 65 12.01 8.88 4.17
C SER A 65 11.55 9.52 2.86
N GLY A 66 12.31 9.31 1.78
CA GLY A 66 12.03 9.80 0.42
C GLY A 66 11.39 8.76 -0.50
N GLY A 67 11.04 7.58 0.03
CA GLY A 67 10.34 6.54 -0.70
C GLY A 67 8.82 6.72 -0.74
N PHE A 68 8.14 5.66 -1.11
CA PHE A 68 6.70 5.61 -1.27
C PHE A 68 5.98 5.38 0.05
N ARG A 69 4.75 5.90 0.13
CA ARG A 69 3.80 5.57 1.19
C ARG A 69 2.68 4.78 0.56
N ILE A 70 2.38 3.64 1.17
CA ILE A 70 1.28 2.77 0.79
C ILE A 70 0.29 2.77 1.94
N ILE A 71 -0.99 2.91 1.63
CA ILE A 71 -2.08 2.79 2.60
C ILE A 71 -2.81 1.49 2.33
N THR A 72 -2.93 0.66 3.37
CA THR A 72 -3.69 -0.59 3.34
C THR A 72 -4.90 -0.51 4.26
N TYR A 73 -5.92 -1.29 3.95
CA TYR A 73 -7.09 -1.52 4.81
C TYR A 73 -7.29 -3.02 5.03
N LEU A 74 -7.23 -3.43 6.29
CA LEU A 74 -7.33 -4.83 6.69
C LEU A 74 -8.79 -5.19 6.99
N VAL A 75 -9.27 -6.25 6.36
CA VAL A 75 -10.58 -6.85 6.63
C VAL A 75 -10.35 -8.26 7.15
N SER A 76 -10.68 -8.49 8.42
CA SER A 76 -10.62 -9.82 9.03
C SER A 76 -11.80 -10.66 8.58
N ASN A 77 -11.53 -11.81 7.97
CA ASN A 77 -12.57 -12.79 7.65
C ASN A 77 -12.82 -13.70 8.87
N MET A 78 -14.06 -14.18 9.02
CA MET A 78 -14.48 -15.06 10.13
C MET A 78 -13.77 -16.44 10.17
N GLN A 79 -12.93 -16.77 9.18
CA GLN A 79 -12.26 -18.07 9.00
C GLN A 79 -10.72 -17.95 9.01
N ASP A 80 -10.20 -17.11 9.92
CA ASP A 80 -8.78 -16.93 10.29
C ASP A 80 -7.83 -16.28 9.26
N GLY A 81 -8.33 -15.78 8.13
CA GLY A 81 -7.53 -15.04 7.14
C GLY A 81 -7.77 -13.53 7.16
N VAL A 82 -6.76 -12.74 6.78
CA VAL A 82 -6.87 -11.28 6.60
C VAL A 82 -6.80 -10.92 5.12
N VAL A 83 -7.78 -10.16 4.66
CA VAL A 83 -7.76 -9.50 3.35
C VAL A 83 -7.06 -8.17 3.48
N ILE A 84 -5.97 -7.98 2.74
CA ILE A 84 -5.16 -6.77 2.73
C ILE A 84 -5.52 -5.95 1.48
N ASN A 85 -6.33 -4.91 1.66
CA ASN A 85 -6.72 -4.03 0.56
C ASN A 85 -5.67 -2.92 0.38
N MET A 86 -4.89 -2.99 -0.70
CA MET A 86 -3.94 -1.95 -1.11
C MET A 86 -4.73 -0.77 -1.70
N LEU A 87 -5.03 0.24 -0.87
CA LEU A 87 -5.90 1.36 -1.23
C LEU A 87 -5.25 2.36 -2.17
N THR A 88 -4.01 2.73 -1.89
CA THR A 88 -3.28 3.72 -2.71
C THR A 88 -1.80 3.67 -2.37
N LEU A 89 -0.99 4.17 -3.30
CA LEU A 89 0.41 4.50 -3.09
C LEU A 89 0.68 5.91 -3.59
N TYR A 90 1.62 6.59 -2.95
CA TYR A 90 2.09 7.90 -3.39
C TYR A 90 3.56 8.09 -3.05
N ASP A 91 4.25 8.84 -3.90
CA ASP A 91 5.61 9.25 -3.65
C ASP A 91 5.63 10.48 -2.74
N LYS A 92 6.35 10.40 -1.60
CA LYS A 92 6.44 11.53 -0.67
C LYS A 92 7.11 12.78 -1.24
N SER A 93 8.02 12.63 -2.22
CA SER A 93 8.61 13.80 -2.85
C SER A 93 7.64 14.52 -3.78
N GLU A 94 6.59 13.85 -4.25
CA GLU A 94 5.58 14.44 -5.14
C GLU A 94 4.30 14.81 -4.37
N GLU A 95 3.93 14.06 -3.34
CA GLU A 95 2.71 14.24 -2.56
C GLU A 95 2.99 14.10 -1.05
N SER A 96 2.67 15.14 -0.27
CA SER A 96 3.07 15.18 1.13
C SER A 96 2.22 14.28 2.03
N SER A 97 0.94 14.10 1.71
CA SER A 97 -0.06 13.36 2.47
C SER A 97 -1.28 13.07 1.61
N ILE A 98 -1.99 12.00 1.93
CA ILE A 98 -3.32 11.72 1.38
C ILE A 98 -4.41 12.21 2.35
N ASP A 99 -5.50 12.77 1.81
CA ASP A 99 -6.65 13.20 2.61
C ASP A 99 -7.46 11.99 3.10
N LYS A 100 -7.89 12.04 4.37
CA LYS A 100 -8.81 11.06 4.97
C LYS A 100 -10.12 10.95 4.18
N LYS A 101 -10.62 12.04 3.60
CA LYS A 101 -11.82 12.02 2.74
C LYS A 101 -11.61 11.19 1.47
N GLU A 102 -10.42 11.24 0.90
CA GLU A 102 -10.08 10.44 -0.28
C GLU A 102 -10.01 8.96 0.09
N LEU A 103 -9.36 8.62 1.21
CA LEU A 103 -9.32 7.24 1.72
C LEU A 103 -10.72 6.68 1.96
N GLN A 104 -11.62 7.45 2.55
CA GLN A 104 -13.02 7.03 2.75
C GLN A 104 -13.76 6.77 1.44
N LYS A 105 -13.49 7.56 0.39
CA LYS A 105 -14.09 7.33 -0.94
C LYS A 105 -13.58 6.03 -1.55
N ILE A 106 -12.29 5.74 -1.42
CA ILE A 106 -11.70 4.50 -1.92
C ILE A 106 -12.32 3.31 -1.19
N ILE A 107 -12.41 3.35 0.14
CA ILE A 107 -12.97 2.26 0.96
C ILE A 107 -14.44 2.01 0.60
N LYS A 108 -15.24 3.05 0.35
CA LYS A 108 -16.64 2.91 -0.08
C LYS A 108 -16.82 2.30 -1.48
N ALA A 109 -15.75 2.26 -2.27
CA ALA A 109 -15.74 1.74 -3.62
C ALA A 109 -15.03 0.37 -3.74
N LEU A 110 -14.57 -0.20 -2.61
CA LEU A 110 -14.16 -1.59 -2.51
C LEU A 110 -15.39 -2.50 -2.54
#